data_AF-A0A7J3TXP4-F1
#
_entry.id   AF-A0A7J3TXP4-F1
#
_cell.length_a   1.000
_cell.length_b   1.000
_cell.length_c   1.000
_cell.angle_alpha   90.00
_cell.angle_beta   90.00
_cell.angle_gamma   90.00
#
_symmetry.space_group_name_H-M   'P 1'
#
loop_
_entity.id
_entity.type
_entity.pdbx_description
1 polymer ?
#
loop_
_entity_poly.entity_id
_entity_poly.type
_entity_poly.pdbx_seq_one_letter_code
_entity_poly.pdbx_strand_id
1 'polypeptide(L)'
;MPKKRKSRGRSKGTKGRTELVECDNCGALVPRDKIKRVTVRVSPVDAQLAKELKAKGAYISSYTTVKNYCVSCAVHYGVVKVRSREERKLTRPLGR
;
A
#
# COMPACT_ATOMS: atom_id res chain seq x y z
N MET A 1 30.99 -5.37 0.53
CA MET A 1 29.86 -4.42 0.69
C MET A 1 28.66 -5.11 1.30
N PRO A 2 28.10 -4.64 2.43
CA PRO A 2 27.04 -5.35 3.14
C PRO A 2 25.70 -5.28 2.40
N LYS A 3 25.00 -6.42 2.30
CA LYS A 3 23.68 -6.54 1.66
C LYS A 3 22.60 -6.75 2.71
N LYS A 4 21.80 -5.72 2.99
CA LYS A 4 20.72 -5.79 4.01
C LYS A 4 19.58 -6.76 3.66
N ARG A 5 19.23 -6.92 2.37
CA ARG A 5 18.11 -7.78 1.89
C ARG A 5 18.52 -8.60 0.68
N LYS A 6 18.14 -9.90 0.61
CA LYS A 6 18.40 -10.80 -0.54
C LYS A 6 17.90 -10.19 -1.86
N SER A 7 16.73 -9.56 -1.85
CA SER A 7 16.07 -8.94 -3.01
C SER A 7 16.48 -7.48 -3.29
N ARG A 8 17.39 -6.90 -2.51
CA ARG A 8 17.72 -5.44 -2.53
C ARG A 8 16.49 -4.53 -2.37
N GLY A 9 15.37 -5.07 -1.86
CA GLY A 9 14.13 -4.32 -1.60
C GLY A 9 13.18 -4.20 -2.79
N ARG A 10 13.36 -4.97 -3.86
CA ARG A 10 12.43 -5.02 -5.02
C ARG A 10 11.96 -6.45 -5.28
N SER A 11 10.73 -6.64 -5.76
CA SER A 11 10.17 -7.94 -6.17
C SER A 11 10.39 -8.25 -7.66
N LYS A 12 11.43 -7.69 -8.28
CA LYS A 12 11.69 -7.72 -9.73
C LYS A 12 11.95 -9.12 -10.31
N GLY A 13 12.45 -10.05 -9.50
CA GLY A 13 12.81 -11.40 -9.95
C GLY A 13 13.92 -11.37 -11.02
N THR A 14 13.75 -12.17 -12.08
CA THR A 14 14.67 -12.30 -13.23
C THR A 14 14.50 -11.20 -14.29
N LYS A 15 13.49 -10.33 -14.17
CA LYS A 15 13.16 -9.33 -15.18
C LYS A 15 14.28 -8.28 -15.34
N GLY A 16 14.48 -7.77 -16.56
CA GLY A 16 15.50 -6.76 -16.88
C GLY A 16 15.10 -5.33 -16.50
N ARG A 17 13.86 -4.90 -16.79
CA ARG A 17 13.30 -3.58 -16.43
C ARG A 17 11.85 -3.75 -15.98
N THR A 18 11.37 -2.82 -15.16
CA THR A 18 9.96 -2.72 -14.80
C THR A 18 9.48 -1.29 -14.96
N GLU A 19 8.18 -1.15 -15.23
CA GLU A 19 7.49 0.12 -15.39
C GLU A 19 7.66 1.00 -14.15
N LEU A 20 7.71 2.30 -14.38
CA LEU A 20 7.66 3.32 -13.33
C LEU A 20 6.20 3.68 -13.09
N VAL A 21 5.85 3.83 -11.82
CA VAL A 21 4.52 4.23 -11.36
C VAL A 21 4.70 5.42 -10.43
N GLU A 22 3.78 6.36 -10.50
CA GLU A 22 3.77 7.53 -9.64
C GLU A 22 3.29 7.17 -8.23
N CYS A 23 3.86 7.85 -7.24
CA CYS A 23 3.37 7.80 -5.87
C CYS A 23 2.21 8.79 -5.71
N ASP A 24 1.06 8.32 -5.23
CA ASP A 24 -0.15 9.15 -5.11
C ASP A 24 0.02 10.37 -4.17
N ASN A 25 1.02 10.33 -3.28
CA ASN A 25 1.21 11.38 -2.28
C ASN A 25 2.35 12.35 -2.59
N CYS A 26 3.42 11.89 -3.23
CA CYS A 26 4.61 12.73 -3.49
C CYS A 26 4.92 12.89 -4.98
N GLY A 27 4.16 12.25 -5.88
CA GLY A 27 4.38 12.31 -7.33
C GLY A 27 5.67 11.63 -7.81
N ALA A 28 6.50 11.11 -6.90
CA ALA A 28 7.77 10.50 -7.29
C ALA A 28 7.56 9.26 -8.17
N LEU A 29 8.30 9.18 -9.28
CA LEU A 29 8.34 8.01 -10.15
C LEU A 29 9.15 6.89 -9.50
N VAL A 30 8.48 5.79 -9.18
CA VAL A 30 9.08 4.63 -8.51
C VAL A 30 8.81 3.37 -9.31
N PRO A 31 9.78 2.45 -9.46
CA PRO A 31 9.53 1.17 -10.10
C PRO A 31 8.39 0.40 -9.44
N ARG A 32 7.51 -0.20 -10.24
CA ARG A 32 6.35 -0.96 -9.79
C ARG A 32 6.69 -2.05 -8.77
N ASP A 33 7.85 -2.70 -8.89
CA ASP A 33 8.30 -3.75 -7.95
C ASP A 33 8.74 -3.23 -6.57
N LYS A 34 8.91 -1.92 -6.43
CA LYS A 34 9.33 -1.27 -5.18
C LYS A 34 8.15 -0.62 -4.46
N ILE A 35 7.10 -0.26 -5.21
CA ILE A 35 5.96 0.48 -4.68
C ILE A 35 5.20 -0.33 -3.62
N LYS A 36 4.61 0.39 -2.66
CA LYS A 36 3.76 -0.20 -1.62
C LYS A 36 2.32 0.09 -1.98
N ARG A 37 1.66 -0.96 -2.47
CA ARG A 37 0.27 -0.93 -2.86
C ARG A 37 -0.61 -1.27 -1.65
N VAL A 38 -1.57 -0.42 -1.36
CA VAL A 38 -2.57 -0.63 -0.30
C VAL A 38 -3.93 -0.49 -0.94
N THR A 39 -4.76 -1.51 -0.76
CA THR A 39 -6.13 -1.51 -1.25
C THR A 39 -7.03 -1.02 -0.12
N VAL A 40 -7.72 0.09 -0.33
CA VAL A 40 -8.63 0.69 0.66
C VAL A 40 -10.04 0.71 0.08
N ARG A 41 -11.00 0.23 0.86
CA ARG A 41 -12.42 0.37 0.53
C ARG A 41 -12.90 1.73 1.03
N VAL A 42 -13.35 2.58 0.13
CA VAL A 42 -13.83 3.93 0.44
C VAL A 42 -15.36 3.93 0.33
N SER A 43 -16.03 4.35 1.40
CA SER A 43 -17.43 4.74 1.35
C SER A 43 -17.52 6.25 1.14
N PRO A 44 -18.49 6.74 0.34
CA PRO A 44 -18.70 8.18 0.17
C PRO A 44 -19.16 8.88 1.45
N VAL A 45 -19.70 8.11 2.41
CA VAL A 45 -20.22 8.59 3.68
C VAL A 45 -19.39 8.01 4.83
N ASP A 46 -19.28 8.76 5.93
CA ASP A 46 -18.70 8.27 7.18
C ASP A 46 -19.37 6.96 7.63
N ALA A 47 -18.61 6.08 8.29
CA ALA A 47 -19.09 4.77 8.73
C ALA A 47 -20.29 4.86 9.68
N GLN A 48 -20.38 5.89 10.53
CA GLN A 48 -21.51 6.06 11.46
C GLN A 48 -22.78 6.46 10.70
N LEU A 49 -22.71 7.51 9.90
CA LEU A 49 -23.84 7.99 9.11
C LEU A 49 -24.25 6.93 8.06
N ALA A 50 -23.30 6.18 7.51
CA ALA A 50 -23.59 5.09 6.59
C ALA A 50 -24.42 3.97 7.25
N LYS A 51 -24.25 3.73 8.57
CA LYS A 51 -25.08 2.75 9.29
C LYS A 51 -26.50 3.27 9.48
N GLU A 52 -26.66 4.52 9.87
CA GLU A 52 -27.98 5.15 10.07
C GLU A 52 -28.78 5.21 8.76
N LEU A 53 -28.13 5.63 7.68
CA LEU A 53 -28.76 5.70 6.35
C LEU A 53 -29.14 4.30 5.83
N LYS A 54 -28.29 3.29 6.04
CA LYS A 54 -28.63 1.89 5.70
C LYS A 54 -29.79 1.36 6.53
N ALA A 55 -29.88 1.71 7.82
CA ALA A 55 -31.02 1.35 8.66
C ALA A 55 -32.32 2.00 8.17
N LYS A 56 -32.23 3.20 7.59
CA LYS A 56 -33.35 3.88 6.92
C LYS A 56 -33.63 3.39 5.49
N GLY A 57 -32.91 2.37 5.01
CA GLY A 57 -33.13 1.74 3.69
C GLY A 57 -32.32 2.34 2.54
N ALA A 58 -31.40 3.27 2.79
CA ALA A 58 -30.57 3.86 1.73
C ALA A 58 -29.48 2.89 1.27
N TYR A 59 -29.36 2.72 -0.05
CA TYR A 59 -28.27 1.95 -0.65
C TYR A 59 -27.02 2.82 -0.81
N ILE A 60 -25.94 2.46 -0.12
CA ILE A 60 -24.65 3.16 -0.21
C ILE A 60 -23.65 2.25 -0.90
N SER A 61 -23.25 2.62 -2.12
CA SER A 61 -22.18 1.94 -2.84
C SER A 61 -20.83 2.25 -2.18
N SER A 62 -19.98 1.23 -2.11
CA SER A 62 -18.59 1.40 -1.66
C SER A 62 -17.68 0.89 -2.77
N TYR A 63 -16.68 1.70 -3.12
CA TYR A 63 -15.73 1.37 -4.16
C TYR A 63 -14.36 1.08 -3.56
N THR A 64 -13.56 0.33 -4.31
CA THR A 64 -12.24 -0.12 -3.90
C THR A 64 -11.21 0.72 -4.62
N THR A 65 -10.41 1.48 -3.88
CA THR A 65 -9.33 2.30 -4.43
C THR A 65 -7.99 1.67 -4.09
N VAL A 66 -7.13 1.56 -5.09
CA VAL A 66 -5.75 1.09 -4.93
C VAL A 66 -4.86 2.30 -4.77
N LYS A 67 -4.23 2.46 -3.60
CA LYS A 67 -3.25 3.51 -3.36
C LYS A 67 -1.82 2.98 -3.52
N ASN A 68 -0.98 3.74 -4.21
CA ASN A 68 0.40 3.44 -4.53
C ASN A 68 1.33 4.41 -3.79
N TYR A 69 2.08 3.90 -2.81
CA TYR A 69 3.01 4.69 -2.02
C TYR A 69 4.47 4.35 -2.31
N CYS A 70 5.32 5.39 -2.39
CA CYS A 70 6.77 5.22 -2.32
C CYS A 70 7.19 4.74 -0.92
N VAL A 71 8.41 4.23 -0.77
CA VAL A 71 8.89 3.68 0.52
C VAL A 71 8.91 4.75 1.62
N SER A 72 9.28 5.99 1.29
CA SER A 72 9.33 7.08 2.27
C SER A 72 7.95 7.46 2.77
N CYS A 73 6.99 7.70 1.88
CA CYS A 73 5.59 7.97 2.25
C CYS A 73 4.98 6.78 3.02
N ALA A 74 5.25 5.55 2.60
CA ALA A 74 4.72 4.37 3.27
C ALA A 74 5.22 4.24 4.72
N VAL A 75 6.45 4.70 5.02
CA VAL A 75 6.97 4.73 6.40
C VAL A 75 6.37 5.91 7.18
N HIS A 76 6.29 7.08 6.56
CA HIS A 76 5.73 8.29 7.20
C HIS A 76 4.26 8.11 7.61
N TYR A 77 3.42 7.57 6.73
CA TYR A 77 2.01 7.29 7.01
C TYR A 77 1.77 5.99 7.80
N GLY A 78 2.83 5.30 8.24
CA GLY A 78 2.70 4.09 9.06
C GLY A 78 2.19 2.84 8.33
N VAL A 79 2.09 2.87 7.00
CA VAL A 79 1.73 1.70 6.17
C VAL A 79 2.77 0.58 6.31
N VAL A 80 4.05 0.95 6.39
CA VAL A 80 5.16 0.00 6.58
C VAL A 80 5.97 0.39 7.80
N LYS A 81 6.12 -0.54 8.74
CA LYS A 81 6.92 -0.35 9.96
C LYS A 81 8.36 -0.85 9.79
N VAL A 82 9.28 -0.25 10.53
CA VAL A 82 10.66 -0.76 10.66
C VAL A 82 10.63 -2.01 11.53
N ARG A 83 11.21 -3.10 11.02
CA ARG A 83 11.20 -4.44 11.65
C ARG A 83 12.61 -4.91 11.99
N SER A 84 12.71 -5.90 12.89
CA SER A 84 13.97 -6.57 13.26
C SER A 84 14.58 -7.36 12.08
N ARG A 85 15.80 -7.89 12.23
CA ARG A 85 16.48 -8.63 11.13
C ARG A 85 15.70 -9.87 10.69
N GLU A 86 15.15 -10.60 11.64
CA GLU A 86 14.46 -11.87 11.40
C GLU A 86 13.05 -11.63 10.88
N GLU A 87 12.32 -10.70 11.48
CA GLU A 87 10.98 -10.31 11.03
C GLU A 87 10.96 -9.80 9.58
N ARG A 88 12.04 -9.17 9.10
CA ARG A 88 12.14 -8.71 7.70
C ARG A 88 12.03 -9.85 6.69
N LYS A 89 12.34 -11.09 7.08
CA LYS A 89 12.24 -12.29 6.22
C LYS A 89 10.79 -12.79 6.13
N LEU A 90 9.95 -12.48 7.13
CA LEU A 90 8.54 -12.85 7.15
C LEU A 90 7.73 -11.95 6.20
N THR A 91 6.92 -12.58 5.35
CA THR A 91 5.98 -11.91 4.44
C THR A 91 4.64 -11.76 5.16
N ARG A 92 4.21 -10.52 5.40
CA ARG A 92 2.87 -10.19 5.86
C ARG A 92 2.18 -9.35 4.78
N PRO A 93 0.89 -9.56 4.49
CA PRO A 93 0.16 -8.73 3.55
C PRO A 93 0.11 -7.26 4.04
N LEU A 94 0.13 -6.32 3.09
CA LEU A 94 0.00 -4.89 3.33
C LEU A 94 -1.48 -4.51 3.21
N GLY A 95 -2.25 -4.86 4.22
CA GLY A 95 -3.69 -4.69 4.28
C GLY A 95 -4.15 -5.22 5.64
N ARG A 96 -5.13 -4.55 6.24
CA ARG A 96 -5.70 -4.97 7.52
C ARG A 96 -6.28 -6.38 7.40
#